data_AF-A0A952D2V4-F1
#
_entry.id   AF-A0A952D2V4-F1
#
_cell.length_a   1.000
_cell.length_b   1.000
_cell.length_c   1.000
_cell.angle_alpha   90.00
_cell.angle_beta   90.00
_cell.angle_gamma   90.00
#
_symmetry.space_group_name_H-M   'P 1'
#
loop_
_entity.id
_entity.type
_entity.pdbx_description
1 polymer ?
#
loop_
_entity_poly.entity_id
_entity_poly.type
_entity_poly.pdbx_seq_one_letter_code
_entity_poly.pdbx_strand_id
1 'polypeptide(L)' 'KVCAIVAGGMRTPFLLDRFPDIDPSLLQDPRNVARAIRFVLEQPAETVIPEMMVLPMRETSWP' A
#
# COMPACT_ATOMS: atom_id res chain seq x y z
N LYS A 1 5.05 -4.23 -18.97
CA LYS A 1 5.42 -3.10 -18.07
C LYS A 1 5.77 -3.67 -16.71
N VAL A 2 6.68 -3.04 -15.98
CA VAL A 2 7.07 -3.45 -14.62
C VAL A 2 6.91 -2.23 -13.71
N CYS A 3 6.31 -2.44 -12.54
CA CYS A 3 6.13 -1.42 -11.49
C CYS A 3 6.45 -2.07 -10.15
N ALA A 4 7.23 -1.38 -9.31
CA ALA A 4 7.39 -1.72 -7.90
C ALA A 4 6.33 -0.99 -7.06
N ILE A 5 5.67 -1.71 -6.16
CA ILE A 5 4.71 -1.13 -5.21
C ILE A 5 5.28 -1.27 -3.79
N VAL A 6 5.49 -0.14 -3.12
CA VAL A 6 5.84 -0.09 -1.70
C VAL A 6 4.56 0.20 -0.91
N ALA A 7 4.01 -0.83 -0.27
CA ALA A 7 2.79 -0.72 0.54
C ALA A 7 3.14 -0.56 2.02
N GLY A 8 2.64 0.52 2.63
CA GLY A 8 2.75 0.77 4.08
C GLY A 8 1.77 -0.08 4.90
N GLY A 9 1.64 0.23 6.19
CA GLY A 9 0.84 -0.57 7.12
C GLY A 9 -0.64 -0.71 6.71
N MET A 10 -1.11 -1.95 6.54
CA MET A 10 -2.50 -2.27 6.17
C MET A 10 -3.17 -3.21 7.19
N ARG A 11 -4.47 -3.03 7.41
CA ARG A 11 -5.31 -3.96 8.21
C ARG A 11 -5.51 -5.28 7.46
N THR A 12 -4.50 -6.14 7.53
CA THR A 12 -4.47 -7.47 6.91
C THR A 12 -4.05 -8.51 7.95
N PRO A 13 -4.44 -9.78 7.80
CA PRO A 13 -3.97 -10.86 8.68
C PRO A 13 -2.44 -10.90 8.80
N PHE A 14 -1.71 -10.56 7.73
CA PHE A 14 -0.25 -10.50 7.74
C PHE A 14 0.31 -9.59 8.86
N LEU A 15 -0.30 -8.43 9.12
CA LEU A 15 0.12 -7.55 10.21
C LEU A 15 -0.62 -7.84 11.52
N LEU A 16 -1.93 -8.08 11.46
CA LEU A 16 -2.76 -8.26 12.67
C LEU A 16 -2.39 -9.54 13.43
N ASP A 17 -2.09 -10.64 12.74
CA ASP A 17 -1.72 -11.89 13.39
C ASP A 17 -0.24 -11.91 13.81
N ARG A 18 0.62 -11.20 13.06
CA ARG A 18 2.07 -11.12 13.33
C ARG A 18 2.40 -10.17 14.49
N PHE A 19 1.62 -9.11 14.65
CA PHE A 19 1.80 -8.08 15.68
C PHE A 19 0.46 -7.86 16.41
N PRO A 20 0.09 -8.74 17.35
CA PRO A 20 -1.23 -8.69 18.00
C PRO A 20 -1.53 -7.37 18.74
N ASP A 21 -0.49 -6.66 19.20
CA ASP A 21 -0.60 -5.40 19.92
C ASP A 21 -0.56 -4.15 19.01
N ILE A 22 -0.53 -4.33 17.68
CA ILE A 22 -0.50 -3.21 16.74
C ILE A 22 -1.80 -2.41 16.82
N ASP A 23 -1.71 -1.08 16.92
CA ASP A 23 -2.89 -0.20 16.87
C ASP A 23 -3.48 -0.20 15.44
N PRO A 24 -4.69 -0.77 15.20
CA PRO A 24 -5.28 -0.82 13.87
C PRO A 24 -5.66 0.56 13.31
N SER A 25 -5.70 1.60 14.16
CA SER A 25 -5.97 2.99 13.79
C SER A 25 -4.81 3.67 13.06
N LEU A 26 -3.60 3.11 13.17
CA LEU A 26 -2.40 3.57 12.45
C LEU A 26 -2.29 2.94 11.05
N LEU A 27 -3.05 1.88 10.77
CA LEU A 27 -3.04 1.16 9.51
C LEU A 27 -4.08 1.74 8.52
N GLN A 28 -3.92 1.48 7.22
CA GLN A 28 -4.92 1.79 6.20
C GLN A 28 -5.76 0.57 5.78
N ASP A 29 -6.86 0.80 5.05
CA ASP A 29 -7.65 -0.29 4.44
C ASP A 29 -6.85 -0.83 3.24
N PRO A 30 -6.66 -2.17 3.10
CA PRO A 30 -5.98 -2.75 1.94
C PRO A 30 -6.60 -2.36 0.58
N ARG A 31 -7.87 -1.96 0.54
CA ARG A 31 -8.52 -1.41 -0.67
C ARG A 31 -7.83 -0.16 -1.20
N ASN A 32 -7.16 0.63 -0.36
CA ASN A 32 -6.43 1.81 -0.81
C ASN A 32 -5.24 1.42 -1.69
N VAL A 33 -4.48 0.40 -1.29
CA VAL A 33 -3.37 -0.14 -2.08
C VAL A 33 -3.88 -0.85 -3.33
N ALA A 34 -4.97 -1.62 -3.23
CA ALA A 34 -5.58 -2.26 -4.39
C ALA A 34 -6.05 -1.24 -5.46
N ARG A 35 -6.61 -0.11 -5.03
CA ARG A 35 -6.97 1.00 -5.93
C ARG A 35 -5.75 1.60 -6.62
N ALA A 36 -4.63 1.77 -5.91
CA ALA A 36 -3.39 2.25 -6.49
C ALA A 36 -2.82 1.28 -7.54
N ILE A 37 -2.85 -0.02 -7.25
CA ILE A 37 -2.47 -1.07 -8.22
C ILE A 37 -3.34 -0.98 -9.47
N ARG A 38 -4.66 -0.86 -9.31
CA ARG A 38 -5.58 -0.70 -10.44
C ARG A 38 -5.24 0.54 -11.27
N PHE A 39 -4.98 1.69 -10.62
CA PHE A 39 -4.58 2.91 -11.31
C PHE A 39 -3.31 2.74 -12.15
N VAL A 40 -2.30 2.02 -11.63
CA VAL A 40 -1.08 1.71 -12.38
C VAL A 40 -1.38 0.80 -13.58
N LEU A 41 -2.23 -0.21 -13.41
CA LEU A 41 -2.63 -1.13 -14.48
C LEU A 41 -3.44 -0.46 -15.60
N GLU A 42 -4.20 0.59 -15.27
CA GLU A 42 -5.06 1.32 -16.21
C GLU A 42 -4.30 2.36 -17.08
N GLN A 43 -2.99 2.54 -16.88
CA GLN A 43 -2.21 3.47 -17.70
C GLN A 43 -2.08 3.02 -19.18
N PRO A 44 -2.07 3.94 -20.16
CA PRO A 44 -1.89 3.64 -21.59
C PRO A 44 -0.67 2.77 -21.86
N ALA A 45 -0.69 1.90 -22.88
CA ALA A 45 0.33 0.87 -23.13
C ALA A 45 1.79 1.40 -23.21
N GLU A 46 1.94 2.64 -23.63
CA GLU A 46 3.18 3.42 -23.79
C GLU A 46 3.66 4.11 -22.49
N THR A 47 2.85 4.11 -21.44
CA THR A 47 3.13 4.78 -20.16
C THR A 47 3.42 3.75 -19.06
N VAL A 48 4.49 3.98 -18.30
CA VAL A 48 4.86 3.18 -17.13
C VAL A 48 5.03 4.07 -15.91
N ILE A 49 4.49 3.62 -14.77
CA ILE A 49 4.84 4.15 -13.45
C ILE A 49 5.82 3.13 -12.87
N PRO A 50 7.14 3.40 -12.86
CA PRO A 50 8.14 2.39 -12.49
C PRO A 50 8.11 2.04 -10.99
N GLU A 51 7.70 2.98 -10.14
CA GLU A 51 7.58 2.79 -8.70
C GLU A 51 6.42 3.64 -8.14
N MET A 52 5.70 3.10 -7.16
CA MET A 52 4.67 3.82 -6.41
C MET A 52 4.68 3.39 -4.94
N MET A 53 4.57 4.38 -4.05
CA MET A 53 4.50 4.17 -2.61
C MET A 53 3.14 4.59 -2.08
N VAL A 54 2.53 3.77 -1.21
CA VAL A 54 1.17 3.96 -0.71
C VAL A 54 1.12 3.69 0.78
N LEU A 55 1.05 4.76 1.58
CA LEU A 55 1.21 4.71 3.03
C LEU A 55 -0.02 5.26 3.77
N PRO A 56 -0.31 4.77 4.98
CA PRO A 56 -1.25 5.46 5.86
C PRO A 56 -0.68 6.83 6.25
N MET A 57 -1.54 7.84 6.41
CA MET A 57 -1.13 9.20 6.84
C MET A 57 -0.48 9.24 8.23
N ARG A 58 -0.63 8.17 9.01
CA ARG A 58 -0.07 8.05 10.36
C ARG A 58 1.03 6.99 10.43
N GLU A 59 1.64 6.66 9.29
CA GLU A 59 2.80 5.76 9.23
C GLU A 59 3.91 6.33 10.13
N THR A 60 4.36 5.55 11.11
CA THR A 60 5.37 6.01 12.08
C THR A 60 6.79 5.64 11.66
N SER A 61 6.93 4.78 10.65
CA SER A 61 8.20 4.20 10.21
C SER A 61 8.80 4.84 8.95
N TRP A 62 8.08 5.80 8.36
CA TRP A 62 8.39 6.51 7.11
C TRP A 62 7.96 7.98 7.31
N PRO A 63 8.55 9.02 6.65
CA PRO A 63 8.35 10.40 7.07
C PRO A 63 6.90 10.85 6.93
#